data_AF-A0A2S5WMC0-F1
#
_entry.id   AF-A0A2S5WMC0-F1
#
_cell.length_a   1.000
_cell.length_b   1.000
_cell.length_c   1.000
_cell.angle_alpha   90.00
_cell.angle_beta   90.00
_cell.angle_gamma   90.00
#
_symmetry.space_group_name_H-M   'P 1'
#
loop_
_entity.id
_entity.type
_entity.pdbx_description
1 polymer ?
#
loop_
_entity_poly.entity_id
_entity_poly.type
_entity_poly.pdbx_seq_one_letter_code
_entity_poly.pdbx_strand_id
1 'polypeptide(L)'
;MKTSARLLWVLAVFYAVVTVIYVLWTRAALGHYEWVGIVALALSGLFVAFVAFYLGSSAKPFRVHVLPEDRLDGEIADADPELGFFPPQSWWPFVLALAVGLIFLGLSIGGWWFAYFAAPLFIIAIVGWVFEYYRGRYAH
;
A
#
# COMPACT_ATOMS: atom_id res chain seq x y z
N MET A 1 5.45 2.24 -17.34
CA MET A 1 4.08 2.14 -16.79
C MET A 1 3.26 3.42 -16.97
N LYS A 2 3.20 3.99 -18.18
CA LYS A 2 2.50 5.28 -18.41
C LYS A 2 0.98 5.15 -18.27
N THR A 3 0.44 4.00 -18.65
CA THR A 3 -1.01 3.71 -18.60
C THR A 3 -1.51 3.63 -17.17
N SER A 4 -0.82 2.90 -16.29
CA SER A 4 -1.19 2.77 -14.87
C SER A 4 -1.20 4.12 -14.15
N ALA A 5 -0.20 4.97 -14.39
CA ALA A 5 -0.17 6.32 -13.83
C ALA A 5 -1.33 7.19 -14.34
N ARG A 6 -1.65 7.14 -15.65
CA ARG A 6 -2.80 7.88 -16.23
C ARG A 6 -4.13 7.42 -15.64
N LEU A 7 -4.33 6.11 -15.46
CA LEU A 7 -5.54 5.57 -14.86
C LEU A 7 -5.76 6.14 -13.46
N LEU A 8 -4.70 6.18 -12.64
CA LEU A 8 -4.78 6.74 -11.30
C LEU A 8 -4.99 8.26 -11.32
N TRP A 9 -4.44 9.00 -12.27
CA TRP A 9 -4.74 10.43 -12.43
C TRP A 9 -6.22 10.68 -12.75
N VAL A 10 -6.83 9.87 -13.62
CA VAL A 10 -8.27 9.94 -13.91
C VAL A 10 -9.08 9.69 -12.63
N LEU A 11 -8.70 8.68 -11.85
CA LEU A 11 -9.35 8.38 -10.58
C LEU A 11 -9.15 9.49 -9.53
N ALA A 12 -7.98 10.13 -9.47
CA ALA A 12 -7.73 11.27 -8.60
C ALA A 12 -8.63 12.46 -8.95
N VAL A 13 -8.78 12.76 -10.25
CA VAL A 13 -9.71 13.79 -10.72
C VAL A 13 -11.15 13.44 -10.36
N PHE A 14 -11.55 12.18 -10.53
CA PHE A 14 -12.88 11.71 -10.10
C PHE A 14 -13.11 11.96 -8.61
N TYR A 15 -12.18 11.56 -7.74
CA TYR A 15 -12.31 11.82 -6.30
C TYR A 15 -12.36 13.32 -5.97
N ALA A 16 -11.59 14.16 -6.66
CA ALA A 16 -11.64 15.61 -6.48
C ALA A 16 -13.02 16.17 -6.86
N VAL A 17 -13.58 15.76 -7.99
CA VAL A 17 -14.91 16.16 -8.45
C VAL A 17 -15.99 15.70 -7.47
N VAL A 18 -15.96 14.42 -7.08
CA VAL A 18 -16.93 13.87 -6.12
C VAL A 18 -16.83 14.55 -4.76
N THR A 19 -15.61 14.87 -4.29
CA THR A 19 -15.43 15.62 -3.04
C THR A 19 -16.12 16.98 -3.11
N VAL A 20 -15.94 17.73 -4.21
CA VAL A 20 -16.60 19.03 -4.39
C VAL A 20 -18.13 18.87 -4.44
N ILE A 21 -18.62 17.91 -5.22
CA ILE A 21 -20.07 17.63 -5.30
C ILE A 21 -20.62 17.28 -3.91
N TYR A 22 -19.91 16.46 -3.15
CA TYR A 22 -20.31 16.03 -1.81
C TYR A 22 -20.37 17.19 -0.81
N VAL A 23 -19.37 18.08 -0.82
CA VAL A 23 -19.35 19.30 0.01
C VAL A 23 -20.58 20.17 -0.28
N LEU A 24 -20.86 20.40 -1.56
CA LEU A 24 -21.98 21.25 -1.98
C LEU A 24 -23.33 20.59 -1.66
N TRP A 25 -23.47 19.29 -1.92
CA TRP A 25 -24.68 18.52 -1.65
C TRP A 25 -24.99 18.48 -0.16
N THR A 26 -24.03 18.09 0.67
CA THR A 26 -24.24 17.98 2.12
C THR A 26 -24.60 19.33 2.73
N ARG A 27 -23.93 20.41 2.30
CA ARG A 27 -24.27 21.77 2.72
C ARG A 27 -25.71 22.15 2.37
N ALA A 28 -26.18 21.81 1.16
CA ALA A 28 -27.53 22.14 0.71
C ALA A 28 -28.61 21.26 1.37
N ALA A 29 -28.35 19.97 1.53
CA ALA A 29 -29.32 19.00 2.04
C ALA A 29 -29.43 18.97 3.57
N LEU A 30 -28.29 19.12 4.27
CA LEU A 30 -28.22 18.99 5.74
C LEU A 30 -28.12 20.35 6.45
N GLY A 31 -27.92 21.44 5.70
CA GLY A 31 -27.69 22.77 6.27
C GLY A 31 -26.34 22.93 6.98
N HIS A 32 -25.44 21.94 6.90
CA HIS A 32 -24.08 21.95 7.45
C HIS A 32 -23.16 21.03 6.64
N TYR A 33 -21.85 21.15 6.84
CA TYR A 33 -20.86 20.30 6.18
C TYR A 33 -20.71 18.97 6.91
N GLU A 34 -20.76 17.86 6.18
CA GLU A 34 -20.50 16.54 6.74
C GLU A 34 -19.00 16.19 6.66
N TRP A 35 -18.27 16.54 7.71
CA TRP A 35 -16.80 16.47 7.70
C TRP A 35 -16.23 15.06 7.53
N VAL A 36 -16.90 14.02 8.04
CA VAL A 36 -16.39 12.64 7.96
C VAL A 36 -16.26 12.20 6.50
N GLY A 37 -17.32 12.38 5.70
CA GLY A 37 -17.30 12.05 4.28
C GLY A 37 -16.37 12.96 3.46
N ILE A 38 -16.35 14.27 3.76
CA ILE A 38 -15.47 15.24 3.08
C ILE A 38 -14.00 14.84 3.25
N VAL A 39 -13.58 14.55 4.49
CA VAL A 39 -12.19 14.17 4.79
C VAL A 39 -11.84 12.83 4.15
N ALA A 40 -12.74 11.83 4.23
CA ALA A 40 -12.51 10.53 3.63
C ALA A 40 -12.33 10.60 2.10
N LEU A 41 -13.19 11.35 1.40
CA LEU A 41 -13.10 11.52 -0.06
C LEU A 41 -11.87 12.33 -0.48
N ALA A 42 -11.58 13.42 0.24
CA ALA A 42 -10.41 14.25 -0.04
C ALA A 42 -9.09 13.48 0.15
N LEU A 43 -8.95 12.74 1.26
CA LEU A 43 -7.77 11.94 1.54
C LEU A 43 -7.63 10.76 0.58
N SER A 44 -8.74 10.15 0.15
CA SER A 44 -8.71 9.11 -0.89
C SER A 44 -8.21 9.67 -2.22
N GLY A 45 -8.69 10.85 -2.63
CA GLY A 45 -8.19 11.53 -3.82
C GLY A 45 -6.71 11.89 -3.72
N LEU A 46 -6.27 12.41 -2.57
CA LEU A 46 -4.86 12.75 -2.33
C LEU A 46 -3.96 11.50 -2.35
N PHE A 47 -4.40 10.40 -1.75
CA PHE A 47 -3.67 9.13 -1.76
C PHE A 47 -3.49 8.61 -3.19
N VAL A 48 -4.57 8.58 -3.98
CA VAL A 48 -4.49 8.14 -5.38
C VAL A 48 -3.60 9.07 -6.21
N ALA A 49 -3.68 10.39 -6.00
CA ALA A 49 -2.81 11.35 -6.66
C ALA A 49 -1.33 11.14 -6.28
N PHE A 50 -1.04 10.83 -5.01
CA PHE A 50 0.31 10.51 -4.54
C PHE A 50 0.88 9.26 -5.23
N VAL A 51 0.09 8.19 -5.32
CA VAL A 51 0.50 6.96 -6.03
C VAL A 51 0.69 7.23 -7.53
N ALA A 52 -0.22 7.98 -8.16
CA ALA A 52 -0.12 8.37 -9.57
C ALA A 52 1.15 9.20 -9.85
N PHE A 53 1.47 10.14 -8.96
CA PHE A 53 2.69 10.93 -9.01
C PHE A 53 3.94 10.06 -8.88
N TYR A 54 3.97 9.15 -7.90
CA TYR A 54 5.10 8.26 -7.68
C TYR A 54 5.37 7.36 -8.90
N LEU A 55 4.33 6.70 -9.43
CA LEU A 55 4.43 5.86 -10.63
C LEU A 55 4.78 6.65 -11.89
N GLY A 56 4.30 7.90 -12.00
CA GLY A 56 4.66 8.79 -13.10
C GLY A 56 6.11 9.30 -13.01
N SER A 57 6.63 9.48 -11.79
CA SER A 57 8.01 9.89 -11.52
C SER A 57 8.99 8.75 -11.78
N SER A 58 8.65 7.51 -11.38
CA SER A 58 9.47 6.33 -11.68
C SER A 58 9.57 6.03 -13.18
N ALA A 59 8.60 6.51 -13.98
CA ALA A 59 8.61 6.41 -15.44
C ALA A 59 9.44 7.51 -16.16
N LYS A 60 10.07 8.45 -15.42
CA LYS A 60 10.87 9.55 -15.98
C LYS A 60 12.37 9.20 -16.12
N PRO A 61 13.07 9.77 -17.12
CA PRO A 61 13.96 9.08 -18.08
C PRO A 61 15.33 8.57 -17.61
N PHE A 62 15.60 8.45 -16.31
CA PHE A 62 16.98 8.21 -15.87
C PHE A 62 17.42 6.75 -15.90
N ARG A 63 16.54 5.74 -16.08
CA ARG A 63 16.98 4.32 -15.99
C ARG A 63 16.27 3.23 -16.80
N VAL A 64 15.13 3.44 -17.47
CA VAL A 64 14.31 2.29 -17.88
C VAL A 64 13.87 2.42 -19.34
N HIS A 65 14.34 1.50 -20.20
CA HIS A 65 13.74 1.25 -21.51
C HIS A 65 12.25 0.97 -21.32
N VAL A 66 11.41 1.20 -22.34
CA VAL A 66 9.99 0.81 -22.24
C VAL A 66 9.95 -0.67 -21.88
N LEU A 67 9.34 -1.02 -20.73
CA LEU A 67 9.25 -2.40 -20.29
C LEU A 67 8.60 -3.22 -21.42
N PRO A 68 9.02 -4.48 -21.63
CA PRO A 68 8.34 -5.38 -22.56
C PRO A 68 6.82 -5.42 -22.31
N GLU A 69 6.40 -5.32 -21.05
CA GLU A 69 5.00 -5.27 -20.62
C GLU A 69 4.21 -4.05 -21.13
N ASP A 70 4.89 -2.93 -21.44
CA ASP A 70 4.26 -1.71 -21.98
C ASP A 70 4.31 -1.67 -23.52
N ARG A 71 4.93 -2.66 -24.19
CA ARG A 71 5.07 -2.74 -25.65
C ARG A 71 3.92 -3.53 -26.26
N LEU A 72 3.36 -3.01 -27.36
CA LEU A 72 2.32 -3.71 -28.13
C LEU A 72 2.90 -4.87 -28.97
N ASP A 73 4.21 -4.83 -29.21
CA ASP A 73 5.00 -5.78 -30.00
C ASP A 73 5.99 -6.58 -29.15
N GLY A 74 5.78 -6.65 -27.82
CA GLY A 74 6.67 -7.37 -26.91
C GLY A 74 6.59 -8.88 -27.11
N GLU A 75 7.74 -9.55 -27.20
CA GLU A 75 7.82 -11.00 -27.27
C GLU A 75 8.16 -11.61 -25.89
N ILE A 76 7.86 -12.90 -25.70
CA ILE A 76 8.21 -13.62 -24.45
C ILE A 76 9.72 -13.61 -24.21
N ALA A 77 10.51 -13.62 -25.29
CA ALA A 77 11.97 -13.56 -25.23
C ALA A 77 12.52 -12.20 -24.74
N ASP A 78 11.69 -11.14 -24.74
CA ASP A 78 12.08 -9.82 -24.25
C ASP A 78 12.01 -9.73 -22.71
N ALA A 79 11.36 -10.69 -22.03
CA ALA A 79 11.25 -10.71 -20.59
C ALA A 79 12.58 -11.10 -19.91
N ASP A 80 12.91 -10.46 -18.80
CA ASP A 80 14.11 -10.78 -18.03
C ASP A 80 13.98 -12.21 -17.45
N PRO A 81 14.95 -13.11 -17.70
CA PRO A 81 14.93 -14.44 -17.11
C PRO A 81 15.03 -14.42 -15.58
N GLU A 82 15.61 -13.38 -14.98
CA GLU A 82 15.77 -13.23 -13.53
C GLU A 82 14.82 -12.15 -12.98
N LEU A 83 13.64 -12.57 -12.50
CA LEU A 83 12.63 -11.64 -11.94
C LEU A 83 13.01 -11.03 -10.58
N GLY A 84 14.00 -11.61 -9.90
CA GLY A 84 14.42 -11.23 -8.55
C GLY A 84 14.28 -12.36 -7.53
N PHE A 85 14.48 -12.02 -6.26
CA PHE A 85 14.42 -12.98 -5.16
C PHE A 85 13.00 -13.13 -4.63
N PHE A 86 12.50 -14.37 -4.58
CA PHE A 86 11.23 -14.72 -3.96
C PHE A 86 11.46 -15.73 -2.83
N PRO A 87 10.94 -15.46 -1.62
CA PRO A 87 11.05 -16.39 -0.50
C PRO A 87 10.27 -17.68 -0.81
N PRO A 88 10.89 -18.88 -0.79
CA PRO A 88 10.19 -20.13 -1.10
C PRO A 88 9.18 -20.51 0.00
N GLN A 89 9.46 -20.12 1.24
CA GLN A 89 8.56 -20.22 2.39
C GLN A 89 9.01 -19.24 3.46
N SER A 90 8.06 -18.74 4.25
CA SER A 90 8.32 -17.92 5.43
C SER A 90 7.19 -18.12 6.44
N TRP A 91 7.55 -18.39 7.69
CA TRP A 91 6.58 -18.49 8.81
C TRP A 91 6.30 -17.14 9.46
N TRP A 92 7.14 -16.13 9.21
CA TRP A 92 7.03 -14.83 9.85
C TRP A 92 5.73 -14.06 9.54
N PRO A 93 5.16 -14.10 8.33
CA PRO A 93 3.85 -13.49 8.06
C PRO A 93 2.75 -14.03 8.98
N PHE A 94 2.75 -15.35 9.24
CA PHE A 94 1.78 -15.97 10.14
C PHE A 94 1.97 -15.53 11.58
N VAL A 95 3.22 -15.55 12.07
CA VAL A 95 3.55 -15.11 13.44
C VAL A 95 3.21 -13.62 13.63
N LEU A 96 3.45 -12.79 12.61
CA LEU A 96 3.10 -11.37 12.63
C LEU A 96 1.57 -11.18 12.68
N ALA A 97 0.83 -11.88 11.82
CA ALA A 97 -0.63 -11.82 11.81
C ALA A 97 -1.22 -12.26 13.16
N LEU A 98 -0.66 -13.31 13.77
CA LEU A 98 -1.04 -13.76 15.10
C LEU A 98 -0.73 -12.68 16.16
N ALA A 99 0.46 -12.09 16.14
CA ALA A 99 0.84 -11.05 17.10
C ALA A 99 -0.07 -9.82 17.00
N VAL A 100 -0.36 -9.35 15.79
CA VAL A 100 -1.32 -8.27 15.55
C VAL A 100 -2.72 -8.67 16.04
N GLY A 101 -3.18 -9.88 15.70
CA GLY A 101 -4.46 -10.41 16.15
C GLY A 101 -4.59 -10.43 17.67
N LEU A 102 -3.56 -10.87 18.39
CA LEU A 102 -3.53 -10.87 19.85
C LEU A 102 -3.54 -9.45 20.46
N ILE A 103 -2.84 -8.50 19.84
CA ILE A 103 -2.89 -7.09 20.26
C ILE A 103 -4.32 -6.55 20.14
N PHE A 104 -4.96 -6.72 18.98
CA PHE A 104 -6.34 -6.26 18.77
C PHE A 104 -7.35 -7.01 19.65
N LEU A 105 -7.15 -8.31 19.88
CA LEU A 105 -7.96 -9.08 20.83
C LEU A 105 -7.86 -8.51 22.25
N GLY A 106 -6.64 -8.21 22.71
CA GLY A 106 -6.41 -7.59 24.02
C GLY A 106 -7.10 -6.24 24.16
N LEU A 107 -6.99 -5.39 23.13
CA LEU A 107 -7.68 -4.10 23.07
C LEU A 107 -9.21 -4.27 23.11
N SER A 108 -9.76 -5.27 22.42
CA SER A 108 -11.21 -5.50 22.32
C SER A 108 -11.85 -5.94 23.64
N ILE A 109 -11.15 -6.74 24.45
CA ILE A 109 -11.67 -7.29 25.73
C ILE A 109 -11.48 -6.27 26.89
N GLY A 110 -10.94 -5.09 26.61
CA GLY A 110 -10.60 -4.08 27.63
C GLY A 110 -9.33 -4.41 28.42
N GLY A 111 -8.55 -5.38 27.95
CA GLY A 111 -7.30 -5.84 28.54
C GLY A 111 -6.08 -5.21 27.87
N TRP A 112 -5.83 -3.93 28.15
CA TRP A 112 -4.60 -3.18 27.84
C TRP A 112 -3.33 -4.00 28.16
N TRP A 113 -3.36 -4.76 29.25
CA TRP A 113 -2.26 -5.63 29.69
C TRP A 113 -1.97 -6.74 28.67
N PHE A 114 -3.00 -7.32 28.05
CA PHE A 114 -2.83 -8.40 27.09
C PHE A 114 -2.16 -7.90 25.81
N ALA A 115 -2.54 -6.71 25.35
CA ALA A 115 -1.86 -6.04 24.24
C ALA A 115 -0.38 -5.73 24.57
N TYR A 116 -0.09 -5.31 25.81
CA TYR A 116 1.28 -5.07 26.26
C TYR A 116 2.16 -6.33 26.20
N PHE A 117 1.63 -7.49 26.62
CA PHE A 117 2.37 -8.75 26.53
C PHE A 117 2.48 -9.31 25.10
N ALA A 118 1.54 -8.97 24.21
CA ALA A 118 1.60 -9.34 22.80
C ALA A 118 2.51 -8.41 21.96
N ALA A 119 2.81 -7.19 22.42
CA ALA A 119 3.63 -6.23 21.70
C ALA A 119 5.09 -6.71 21.44
N PRO A 120 5.80 -7.34 22.39
CA PRO A 120 7.09 -8.00 22.11
C PRO A 120 6.99 -9.07 21.02
N LEU A 121 5.88 -9.82 21.03
CA LEU A 121 5.34 -10.64 19.93
C LEU A 121 5.62 -10.03 18.54
N PHE A 122 4.97 -8.89 18.36
CA PHE A 122 4.98 -8.14 17.12
C PHE A 122 6.37 -7.64 16.73
N ILE A 123 7.14 -7.12 17.68
CA ILE A 123 8.52 -6.64 17.42
C ILE A 123 9.41 -7.80 16.95
N ILE A 124 9.37 -8.94 17.65
CA ILE A 124 10.13 -10.14 17.27
C ILE A 124 9.70 -10.62 15.88
N ALA A 125 8.39 -10.60 15.60
CA ALA A 125 7.86 -11.03 14.30
C ALA A 125 8.36 -10.13 13.15
N ILE A 126 8.35 -8.80 13.32
CA ILE A 126 8.84 -7.86 12.30
C ILE A 126 10.34 -8.00 12.09
N VAL A 127 11.13 -7.96 13.17
CA VAL A 127 12.59 -8.12 13.09
C VAL A 127 12.90 -9.46 12.43
N GLY A 128 12.18 -10.51 12.83
CA GLY A 128 12.33 -11.82 12.24
C GLY A 128 12.05 -11.83 10.75
N TRP A 129 10.94 -11.22 10.31
CA TRP A 129 10.56 -11.19 8.90
C TRP A 129 11.54 -10.39 8.04
N VAL A 130 11.93 -9.19 8.50
CA VAL A 130 12.84 -8.30 7.78
C VAL A 130 14.23 -8.93 7.63
N PHE A 131 14.74 -9.56 8.69
CA PHE A 131 16.09 -10.13 8.68
C PHE A 131 16.14 -11.60 8.27
N GLU A 132 15.03 -12.26 7.94
CA GLU A 132 14.97 -13.70 7.65
C GLU A 132 16.09 -14.17 6.68
N TYR A 133 16.26 -13.45 5.59
CA TYR A 133 17.23 -13.78 4.54
C TYR A 133 18.61 -13.11 4.72
N TYR A 134 18.80 -12.39 5.83
CA TYR A 134 20.03 -11.68 6.18
C TYR A 134 20.77 -12.31 7.39
N ARG A 135 20.40 -13.52 7.83
CA ARG A 135 20.94 -14.22 9.03
C ARG A 135 22.22 -15.03 8.81
N GLY A 136 23.01 -14.71 7.79
CA GLY A 136 24.37 -15.27 7.67
C GLY A 136 24.46 -16.73 7.19
N ARG A 137 23.40 -17.35 6.64
CA ARG A 137 23.59 -18.53 5.76
C ARG A 137 24.30 -18.17 4.43
N TYR A 138 24.65 -16.89 4.27
CA TYR A 138 25.55 -16.27 3.29
C TYR A 138 26.77 -15.58 3.97
N ALA A 139 27.15 -15.96 5.20
CA ALA A 139 28.34 -15.48 5.90
C ALA A 139 29.52 -16.47 5.84
N HIS A 140 29.51 -17.37 4.86
CA HIS A 140 30.64 -18.21 4.47
C HIS A 140 30.86 -18.08 2.97
#